data_AF-A0A1A3PM97-F1
#
_entry.id   AF-A0A1A3PM97-F1
#
_cell.length_a   1.000
_cell.length_b   1.000
_cell.length_c   1.000
_cell.angle_alpha   90.00
_cell.angle_beta   90.00
_cell.angle_gamma   90.00
#
_symmetry.space_group_name_H-M   'P 1'
#
loop_
_entity.id
_entity.type
_entity.pdbx_description
1 polymer ?
#
loop_
_entity_poly.entity_id
_entity_poly.type
_entity_poly.pdbx_seq_one_letter_code
_entity_poly.pdbx_strand_id
1 'polypeptide(L)'
;AIMIETGSIIVCARLLDTFLVRTTTDPATAYITAYDSARFALVGLLAQQGLRATQRGGHLAVEHATRAQFDTQFAEFATLRRRRAELEYPRYAGEVVEPSEAGDAIKIADQIIGDAGLLLPHLPLF
;
A
#
# COMPACT_ATOMS: atom_id res chain seq x y z
N ALA A 1 -1.76 -12.86 20.91
CA ALA A 1 -1.49 -11.63 20.14
C ALA A 1 -0.87 -11.90 18.75
N ILE A 2 -0.11 -12.99 18.58
CA ILE A 2 0.64 -13.35 17.35
C ILE A 2 -0.22 -13.44 16.05
N MET A 3 -1.53 -13.70 16.14
CA MET A 3 -2.39 -13.89 14.95
C MET A 3 -2.87 -12.60 14.26
N ILE A 4 -2.70 -11.42 14.86
CA ILE A 4 -3.18 -10.16 14.26
C ILE A 4 -2.10 -9.53 13.35
N GLU A 5 -0.82 -9.82 13.60
CA GLU A 5 0.31 -9.09 12.98
C GLU A 5 0.71 -9.68 11.62
N THR A 6 0.79 -11.01 11.50
CA THR A 6 0.82 -11.69 10.19
C THR A 6 -0.50 -11.55 9.43
N GLY A 7 -1.60 -11.34 10.16
CA GLY A 7 -2.92 -11.14 9.59
C GLY A 7 -2.99 -9.92 8.67
N SER A 8 -2.26 -8.83 8.96
CA SER A 8 -2.33 -7.62 8.14
C SER A 8 -1.80 -7.86 6.73
N ILE A 9 -0.61 -8.45 6.56
CA ILE A 9 -0.04 -8.74 5.23
C ILE A 9 -0.82 -9.83 4.49
N ILE A 10 -1.30 -10.86 5.19
CA ILE A 10 -2.16 -11.90 4.60
C ILE A 10 -3.49 -11.30 4.11
N VAL A 11 -4.07 -10.37 4.86
CA VAL A 11 -5.28 -9.63 4.46
C VAL A 11 -5.00 -8.73 3.26
N CYS A 12 -3.82 -8.10 3.18
CA CYS A 12 -3.40 -7.29 2.02
C CYS A 12 -3.28 -8.11 0.74
N ALA A 13 -2.59 -9.26 0.82
CA ALA A 13 -2.43 -10.15 -0.34
C ALA A 13 -3.79 -10.68 -0.83
N ARG A 14 -4.67 -11.08 0.10
CA ARG A 14 -6.03 -11.52 -0.24
C ARG A 14 -6.89 -10.40 -0.83
N LEU A 15 -6.69 -9.15 -0.39
CA LEU A 15 -7.35 -7.97 -0.98
C LEU A 15 -6.86 -7.73 -2.42
N LEU A 16 -5.58 -7.88 -2.74
CA LEU A 16 -5.12 -7.80 -4.13
C LEU A 16 -5.70 -8.91 -5.01
N ASP A 17 -5.64 -10.16 -4.57
CA ASP A 17 -6.19 -11.31 -5.31
C ASP A 17 -7.68 -11.14 -5.65
N THR A 18 -8.47 -10.63 -4.70
CA THR A 18 -9.92 -10.42 -4.89
C THR A 18 -10.23 -9.33 -5.93
N PHE A 19 -9.34 -8.34 -6.09
CA PHE A 19 -9.59 -7.16 -6.91
C PHE A 19 -8.85 -7.15 -8.25
N LEU A 20 -7.83 -7.98 -8.44
CA LEU A 20 -7.22 -8.29 -9.73
C LEU A 20 -8.26 -8.69 -10.79
N VAL A 21 -9.36 -9.31 -10.38
CA VAL A 21 -10.50 -9.71 -11.23
C VAL A 21 -11.33 -8.52 -11.75
N ARG A 22 -11.12 -7.29 -11.24
CA ARG A 22 -12.02 -6.13 -11.48
C ARG A 22 -11.41 -4.94 -12.21
N THR A 23 -10.17 -5.03 -12.67
CA THR A 23 -9.44 -3.91 -13.31
C THR A 23 -10.11 -3.34 -14.55
N THR A 24 -10.87 -4.15 -15.31
CA THR A 24 -11.54 -3.71 -16.54
C THR A 24 -12.88 -3.00 -16.28
N THR A 25 -13.50 -3.22 -15.13
CA THR A 25 -14.87 -2.75 -14.84
C THR A 25 -14.87 -1.46 -14.01
N ASP A 26 -13.85 -1.27 -13.17
CA ASP A 26 -13.67 -0.06 -12.37
C ASP A 26 -12.17 0.19 -12.06
N PRO A 27 -11.45 0.86 -12.98
CA PRO A 27 -10.03 1.15 -12.82
C PRO A 27 -9.72 2.03 -11.60
N ALA A 28 -10.61 2.96 -11.24
CA ALA A 28 -10.40 3.87 -10.12
C ALA A 28 -10.44 3.11 -8.78
N THR A 29 -11.45 2.26 -8.59
CA THR A 29 -11.52 1.39 -7.40
C THR A 29 -10.34 0.43 -7.35
N ALA A 30 -9.90 -0.12 -8.50
CA ALA A 30 -8.73 -0.98 -8.57
C ALA A 30 -7.45 -0.24 -8.11
N TYR A 31 -7.24 0.99 -8.57
CA TYR A 31 -6.11 1.82 -8.15
C TYR A 31 -6.11 2.11 -6.65
N ILE A 32 -7.25 2.57 -6.11
CA ILE A 32 -7.39 2.89 -4.68
C ILE A 32 -7.11 1.65 -3.83
N THR A 33 -7.60 0.48 -4.25
CA THR A 33 -7.37 -0.78 -3.55
C THR A 33 -5.90 -1.18 -3.59
N ALA A 34 -5.23 -1.04 -4.74
CA ALA A 34 -3.79 -1.31 -4.85
C ALA A 34 -2.98 -0.42 -3.88
N TYR A 35 -3.32 0.87 -3.83
CA TYR A 35 -2.73 1.80 -2.87
C TYR A 35 -2.97 1.37 -1.41
N ASP A 36 -4.20 1.02 -1.03
CA ASP A 36 -4.51 0.64 0.36
C ASP A 36 -3.82 -0.68 0.76
N SER A 37 -3.73 -1.65 -0.14
CA SER A 37 -2.99 -2.90 0.07
C SER A 37 -1.50 -2.63 0.31
N ALA A 38 -0.87 -1.80 -0.54
CA ALA A 38 0.51 -1.37 -0.34
C ALA A 38 0.70 -0.65 1.01
N ARG A 39 -0.22 0.27 1.35
CA ARG A 39 -0.19 1.00 2.62
C ARG A 39 -0.26 0.07 3.82
N PHE A 40 -1.16 -0.89 3.80
CA PHE A 40 -1.34 -1.82 4.92
C PHE A 40 -0.15 -2.78 5.07
N ALA A 41 0.49 -3.20 3.98
CA ALA A 41 1.72 -3.98 4.05
C ALA A 41 2.85 -3.21 4.77
N LEU A 42 3.02 -1.94 4.40
CA LEU A 42 4.00 -1.05 5.03
C LEU A 42 3.64 -0.75 6.50
N VAL A 43 2.36 -0.57 6.81
CA VAL A 43 1.91 -0.44 8.21
C VAL A 43 2.19 -1.71 9.00
N GLY A 44 2.02 -2.89 8.40
CA GLY A 44 2.37 -4.18 9.00
C GLY A 44 3.85 -4.29 9.33
N LEU A 45 4.74 -3.88 8.41
CA LEU A 45 6.18 -3.82 8.66
C LEU A 45 6.53 -2.93 9.85
N LEU A 46 5.94 -1.73 9.91
CA LEU A 46 6.19 -0.80 11.02
C LEU A 46 5.63 -1.37 12.33
N ALA A 47 4.44 -1.96 12.29
CA ALA A 47 3.78 -2.53 13.47
C ALA A 47 4.56 -3.70 14.07
N GLN A 48 5.16 -4.57 13.23
CA GLN A 48 6.06 -5.65 13.65
C GLN A 48 7.19 -5.13 14.57
N GLN A 49 7.68 -3.92 14.30
CA GLN A 49 8.75 -3.27 15.05
C GLN A 49 8.24 -2.43 16.23
N GLY A 50 6.96 -2.55 16.60
CA GLY A 50 6.33 -1.75 17.65
C GLY A 50 5.98 -0.31 17.24
N LEU A 51 6.16 0.07 15.97
CA LEU A 51 5.86 1.41 15.47
C LEU A 51 4.39 1.51 15.05
N ARG A 52 3.59 2.26 15.81
CA ARG A 52 2.18 2.51 15.47
C ARG A 52 2.02 3.79 14.68
N ALA A 53 1.42 3.68 13.50
CA ALA A 53 0.91 4.85 12.78
C ALA A 53 -0.14 5.56 13.65
N THR A 54 0.09 6.83 13.98
CA THR A 54 -0.87 7.65 14.72
C THR A 54 -1.75 8.46 13.76
N GLN A 55 -2.84 9.02 14.27
CA GLN A 55 -3.71 9.93 13.48
C GLN A 55 -2.96 11.20 13.01
N ARG A 56 -1.85 11.57 13.66
CA ARG A 56 -1.02 12.71 13.24
C ARG A 56 -0.06 12.26 12.13
N GLY A 57 -0.19 12.87 10.95
CA GLY A 57 0.65 12.60 9.78
C GLY A 57 0.11 11.54 8.80
N GLY A 58 -0.91 10.76 9.19
CA GLY A 58 -1.66 9.87 8.29
C GLY A 58 -0.78 8.95 7.44
N HIS A 59 -1.16 8.77 6.17
CA HIS A 59 -0.39 7.96 5.20
C HIS A 59 0.97 8.57 4.81
N LEU A 60 1.20 9.87 5.04
CA LEU A 60 2.50 10.51 4.80
C LEU A 60 3.54 10.05 5.82
N ALA A 61 3.12 9.83 7.07
CA ALA A 61 3.98 9.28 8.11
C ALA A 61 4.49 7.88 7.76
N VAL A 62 3.64 7.04 7.12
CA VAL A 62 4.02 5.71 6.65
C VAL A 62 5.12 5.82 5.58
N GLU A 63 4.93 6.66 4.56
CA GLU A 63 5.95 6.90 3.52
C GLU A 63 7.28 7.37 4.12
N HIS A 64 7.24 8.33 5.05
CA HIS A 64 8.46 8.87 5.65
C HIS A 64 9.18 7.83 6.52
N ALA A 65 8.44 7.06 7.31
CA ALA A 65 9.02 6.04 8.18
C ALA A 65 9.65 4.91 7.38
N THR A 66 8.98 4.43 6.32
CA THR A 66 9.51 3.35 5.48
C THR A 66 10.72 3.82 4.67
N ARG A 67 10.68 5.04 4.11
CA ARG A 67 11.86 5.62 3.44
C ARG A 67 13.04 5.79 4.39
N ALA A 68 12.80 6.19 5.63
CA ALA A 68 13.88 6.37 6.61
C ALA A 68 14.55 5.04 7.00
N GLN A 69 13.81 3.92 6.99
CA GLN A 69 14.33 2.61 7.39
C GLN A 69 14.88 1.78 6.23
N PHE A 70 14.26 1.88 5.05
CA PHE A 70 14.50 0.99 3.91
C PHE A 70 14.94 1.76 2.65
N ASP A 71 15.34 3.03 2.83
CA ASP A 71 15.81 3.91 1.76
C ASP A 71 14.82 3.98 0.59
N THR A 72 15.26 3.63 -0.63
CA THR A 72 14.44 3.69 -1.84
C THR A 72 13.58 2.46 -2.09
N GLN A 73 13.66 1.40 -1.27
CA GLN A 73 12.96 0.13 -1.51
C GLN A 73 11.46 0.31 -1.75
N PHE A 74 10.85 1.28 -1.06
CA PHE A 74 9.41 1.57 -1.14
C PHE A 74 9.10 2.94 -1.77
N ALA A 75 10.02 3.49 -2.57
CA ALA A 75 9.86 4.83 -3.14
C ALA A 75 8.57 4.99 -3.98
N GLU A 76 8.16 3.94 -4.70
CA GLU A 76 6.94 3.94 -5.52
C GLU A 76 5.65 4.09 -4.72
N PHE A 77 5.66 3.81 -3.42
CA PHE A 77 4.51 4.09 -2.55
C PHE A 77 4.15 5.59 -2.57
N ALA A 78 5.13 6.48 -2.70
CA ALA A 78 4.90 7.91 -2.79
C ALA A 78 4.12 8.29 -4.06
N THR A 79 4.37 7.59 -5.17
CA THR A 79 3.62 7.74 -6.44
C THR A 79 2.17 7.30 -6.26
N LEU A 80 1.94 6.09 -5.71
CA LEU A 80 0.59 5.60 -5.42
C LEU A 80 -0.20 6.57 -4.54
N ARG A 81 0.43 7.06 -3.48
CA ARG A 81 -0.20 7.98 -2.52
C ARG A 81 -0.59 9.32 -3.15
N ARG A 82 0.30 9.93 -3.95
CA ARG A 82 0.00 11.22 -4.61
C ARG A 82 -1.17 11.07 -5.57
N ARG A 83 -1.14 10.04 -6.40
CA ARG A 83 -2.23 9.79 -7.36
C ARG A 83 -3.55 9.47 -6.67
N ARG A 84 -3.54 8.66 -5.61
CA ARG A 84 -4.75 8.43 -4.79
C ARG A 84 -5.31 9.73 -4.20
N ALA A 85 -4.46 10.68 -3.81
CA ALA A 85 -4.92 11.99 -3.33
C ALA A 85 -5.54 12.85 -4.44
N GLU A 86 -5.04 12.76 -5.68
CA GLU A 86 -5.66 13.39 -6.86
C GLU A 86 -7.04 12.80 -7.14
N LEU A 87 -7.19 11.48 -7.05
CA LEU A 87 -8.49 10.81 -7.25
C LEU A 87 -9.52 11.15 -6.15
N GLU A 88 -9.08 11.30 -4.90
CA GLU A 88 -9.96 11.68 -3.77
C GLU A 88 -10.34 13.17 -3.80
N TYR A 89 -9.44 14.01 -4.29
CA TYR A 89 -9.64 15.46 -4.41
C TYR A 89 -9.32 15.95 -5.83
N PRO A 90 -10.18 15.63 -6.82
CA PRO A 90 -9.92 15.98 -8.22
C PRO A 90 -9.84 17.49 -8.38
N ARG A 91 -8.80 17.96 -9.06
CA ARG A 91 -8.66 19.39 -9.39
C ARG A 91 -9.53 19.80 -10.57
N TYR A 92 -9.93 18.84 -11.40
CA TYR A 92 -10.73 19.05 -12.60
C TYR A 92 -11.84 18.00 -12.66
N ALA A 93 -12.98 18.39 -13.24
CA ALA A 93 -14.06 17.45 -13.51
C ALA A 93 -13.62 16.44 -14.59
N GLY A 94 -13.83 15.15 -14.34
CA GLY A 94 -13.53 14.09 -15.31
C GLY A 94 -12.13 13.49 -15.21
N GLU A 95 -11.45 13.61 -14.08
CA GLU A 95 -10.21 12.86 -13.83
C GLU A 95 -10.53 11.35 -13.75
N VAL A 96 -10.08 10.59 -14.75
CA VAL A 96 -10.33 9.15 -14.89
C VAL A 96 -9.03 8.38 -14.68
N VAL A 97 -9.15 7.16 -14.14
CA VAL A 97 -8.05 6.19 -14.12
C VAL A 97 -8.17 5.30 -15.34
N GLU A 98 -7.09 5.19 -16.10
CA GLU A 98 -7.04 4.26 -17.23
C GLU A 98 -6.84 2.81 -16.73
N PRO A 99 -7.39 1.79 -17.40
CA PRO A 99 -7.18 0.40 -17.00
C PRO A 99 -5.70 -0.01 -16.93
N SER A 100 -4.85 0.56 -17.81
CA SER A 100 -3.40 0.34 -17.77
C SER A 100 -2.75 0.95 -16.53
N GLU A 101 -3.16 2.16 -16.14
CA GLU A 101 -2.69 2.83 -14.94
C GLU A 101 -3.06 2.03 -13.68
N ALA A 102 -4.30 1.53 -13.60
CA ALA A 102 -4.72 0.63 -12.54
C ALA A 102 -3.89 -0.67 -12.51
N GLY A 103 -3.59 -1.23 -13.69
CA GLY A 103 -2.72 -2.40 -13.83
C GLY A 103 -1.29 -2.15 -13.32
N ASP A 104 -0.72 -0.98 -13.57
CA ASP A 104 0.62 -0.63 -13.09
C ASP A 104 0.63 -0.39 -11.58
N ALA A 105 -0.42 0.26 -11.04
CA ALA A 105 -0.58 0.43 -9.60
C ALA A 105 -0.63 -0.91 -8.84
N ILE A 106 -1.31 -1.90 -9.42
CA ILE A 106 -1.39 -3.26 -8.89
C ILE A 106 -0.02 -3.94 -8.88
N LYS A 107 0.77 -3.84 -9.96
CA LYS A 107 2.13 -4.40 -9.99
C LYS A 107 3.01 -3.79 -8.92
N ILE A 108 2.92 -2.47 -8.73
CA ILE A 108 3.64 -1.76 -7.66
C ILE A 108 3.22 -2.29 -6.29
N ALA A 109 1.91 -2.43 -6.05
CA ALA A 109 1.39 -2.93 -4.78
C ALA A 109 1.84 -4.38 -4.50
N ASP A 110 1.81 -5.23 -5.50
CA ASP A 110 2.28 -6.62 -5.42
C ASP A 110 3.77 -6.69 -5.06
N GLN A 111 4.61 -5.88 -5.74
CA GLN A 111 6.02 -5.78 -5.42
C GLN A 111 6.26 -5.32 -3.97
N ILE A 112 5.56 -4.28 -3.52
CA ILE A 112 5.67 -3.77 -2.14
C ILE A 112 5.30 -4.86 -1.13
N ILE A 113 4.24 -5.63 -1.38
CA ILE A 113 3.79 -6.72 -0.49
C ILE A 113 4.77 -7.88 -0.49
N GLY A 114 5.29 -8.26 -1.66
CA GLY A 114 6.34 -9.28 -1.78
C GLY A 114 7.59 -8.89 -0.99
N ASP A 115 8.09 -7.68 -1.21
CA ASP A 115 9.27 -7.16 -0.51
C ASP A 115 9.05 -7.05 1.00
N ALA A 116 7.87 -6.58 1.42
CA ALA A 116 7.49 -6.55 2.83
C ALA A 116 7.46 -7.96 3.43
N GLY A 117 6.91 -8.93 2.71
CA GLY A 117 6.89 -10.34 3.13
C GLY A 117 8.29 -10.91 3.30
N LEU A 118 9.24 -10.53 2.44
CA LEU A 118 10.65 -10.95 2.55
C LEU A 118 11.38 -10.30 3.73
N LEU A 119 11.05 -9.05 4.08
CA LEU A 119 11.69 -8.35 5.19
C LEU A 119 11.17 -8.79 6.56
N LEU A 120 9.88 -9.15 6.67
CA LEU A 120 9.24 -9.50 7.94
C LEU A 120 10.03 -10.47 8.84
N PRO A 121 10.57 -11.60 8.35
CA PRO A 121 11.31 -12.56 9.19
C PRO A 121 12.63 -12.00 9.74
N HIS A 122 13.12 -10.90 9.18
CA HIS A 122 14.39 -10.26 9.56
C HIS A 122 14.19 -9.06 10.51
N LEU A 123 12.94 -8.69 10.80
CA LEU A 123 12.62 -7.59 11.70
C LEU A 123 12.38 -8.08 13.14
N PRO A 124 12.76 -7.30 14.16
CA PRO A 124 12.47 -7.64 15.54
C PRO A 124 10.95 -7.72 15.75
N LEU A 125 10.52 -8.73 16.49
CA LEU A 125 9.15 -8.88 16.99
C LEU A 125 9.01 -8.11 18.31
N PHE A 126 7.96 -7.30 18.44
CA PHE A 126 7.65 -6.53 19.65
C PHE A 126 6.33 -6.95 20.32
#